data_AF-A0A1G5SCS1-F1
#
_entry.id   AF-A0A1G5SCS1-F1
#
_cell.length_a   1.000
_cell.length_b   1.000
_cell.length_c   1.000
_cell.angle_alpha   90.00
_cell.angle_beta   90.00
_cell.angle_gamma   90.00
#
_symmetry.space_group_name_H-M   'P 1'
#
loop_
_entity.id
_entity.type
_entity.pdbx_description
1 polymer ?
#
loop_
_entity_poly.entity_id
_entity_poly.type
_entity_poly.pdbx_seq_one_letter_code
_entity_poly.pdbx_strand_id
1 'polypeptide(L)'
;MTKQSVNFTSPNDDWLNAKVASKEYSNKTDVINDLIRREREREEKFQTLKAAIEEGLASGISENSVPDIMKRVEKRMIENGTLPDTDRS
;
A
#
# COMPACT_ATOMS: atom_id res chain seq x y z
N MET A 1 -24.83 6.84 -9.04
CA MET A 1 -23.87 7.93 -8.74
C MET A 1 -24.65 9.06 -8.08
N THR A 2 -24.20 9.57 -6.94
CA THR A 2 -24.82 10.75 -6.30
C THR A 2 -24.17 12.01 -6.86
N LYS A 3 -24.97 13.02 -7.23
CA LYS A 3 -24.46 14.28 -7.76
C LYS A 3 -24.11 15.21 -6.59
N GLN A 4 -22.88 15.69 -6.57
CA GLN A 4 -22.44 16.76 -5.66
C GLN A 4 -21.98 17.97 -6.48
N SER A 5 -22.29 19.17 -5.99
CA SER A 5 -21.79 20.42 -6.56
C SER A 5 -20.59 20.87 -5.74
N VAL A 6 -19.47 21.12 -6.40
CA VAL A 6 -18.21 21.52 -5.76
C VAL A 6 -17.65 22.71 -6.52
N ASN A 7 -17.21 23.74 -5.80
CA ASN A 7 -16.54 24.89 -6.39
C ASN A 7 -15.03 24.63 -6.43
N PHE A 8 -14.42 24.89 -7.59
CA PHE A 8 -12.98 24.78 -7.77
C PHE A 8 -12.37 26.18 -7.83
N THR A 9 -11.14 26.31 -7.32
CA THR A 9 -10.31 27.48 -7.60
C THR A 9 -9.96 27.50 -9.09
N SER A 10 -9.71 28.69 -9.66
CA SER A 10 -9.37 28.82 -11.08
C SER A 10 -8.23 27.89 -11.53
N PRO A 11 -7.10 27.77 -10.80
CA PRO A 11 -6.02 26.87 -11.20
C PRO A 11 -6.44 25.40 -11.24
N ASN A 12 -7.31 24.97 -10.33
CA ASN A 12 -7.80 23.59 -10.29
C ASN A 12 -8.77 23.33 -11.44
N ASP A 13 -9.64 24.28 -11.76
CA ASP A 13 -10.54 24.14 -12.91
C ASP A 13 -9.77 24.07 -14.22
N ASP A 14 -8.79 24.95 -14.42
CA ASP A 14 -7.91 24.97 -15.59
C ASP A 14 -7.14 23.65 -15.74
N TRP A 15 -6.62 23.11 -14.64
CA TRP A 15 -5.93 21.82 -14.64
C TRP A 15 -6.88 20.66 -15.00
N LEU A 16 -8.11 20.65 -14.46
CA LEU A 16 -9.14 19.66 -14.81
C LEU A 16 -9.54 19.76 -16.29
N ASN A 17 -9.68 20.99 -16.82
CA ASN A 17 -9.95 21.24 -18.23
C ASN A 17 -8.82 20.67 -19.12
N ALA A 18 -7.55 20.91 -18.75
CA ALA A 18 -6.41 20.40 -19.48
C ALA A 18 -6.37 18.86 -19.52
N LYS A 19 -6.77 18.19 -18.43
CA LYS A 19 -6.88 16.72 -18.39
C LYS A 19 -7.95 16.18 -19.34
N VAL A 20 -9.11 16.82 -19.42
CA VAL A 20 -10.13 16.43 -20.40
C VAL A 20 -9.67 16.74 -21.83
N ALA A 21 -9.04 17.90 -22.05
CA ALA A 21 -8.53 18.30 -23.36
C ALA A 21 -7.46 17.35 -23.92
N SER A 22 -6.67 16.72 -23.05
CA SER A 22 -5.69 15.69 -23.42
C SER A 22 -6.32 14.40 -23.97
N LYS A 23 -7.65 14.24 -23.85
CA LYS A 23 -8.41 13.01 -24.17
C LYS A 23 -8.04 11.79 -23.31
N GLU A 24 -7.25 11.96 -22.24
CA GLU A 24 -7.04 10.93 -21.22
C GLU A 24 -8.32 10.61 -20.44
N TYR A 25 -9.24 11.58 -20.34
CA TYR A 25 -10.51 11.47 -19.61
C TYR A 25 -11.66 12.06 -20.42
N SER A 26 -12.85 11.48 -20.29
CA SER A 26 -14.05 11.93 -21.02
C SER A 26 -14.68 13.19 -20.41
N ASN A 27 -14.52 13.39 -19.09
CA ASN A 27 -15.08 14.53 -18.37
C ASN A 27 -14.32 14.79 -17.05
N LYS A 28 -14.60 15.92 -16.40
CA LYS A 28 -13.95 16.30 -15.12
C LYS A 28 -14.29 15.36 -13.98
N THR A 29 -15.50 14.79 -13.96
CA THR A 29 -15.95 13.86 -12.92
C THR A 29 -15.11 12.58 -12.93
N ASP A 30 -14.73 12.08 -14.10
CA ASP A 30 -13.84 10.92 -14.23
C ASP A 30 -12.45 11.21 -13.64
N VAL A 31 -11.90 12.40 -13.91
CA VAL A 31 -10.63 12.85 -13.32
C VAL A 31 -10.72 12.88 -11.79
N ILE A 32 -11.79 13.48 -11.25
CA ILE A 32 -12.00 13.60 -9.80
C ILE A 32 -12.15 12.21 -9.16
N ASN A 33 -12.93 11.31 -9.76
CA ASN A 33 -13.11 9.96 -9.23
C ASN A 33 -11.79 9.18 -9.21
N ASP A 34 -10.99 9.32 -10.26
CA ASP A 34 -9.68 8.69 -10.32
C ASP A 34 -8.73 9.24 -9.26
N LEU A 35 -8.72 10.55 -9.03
CA LEU A 35 -7.96 11.16 -7.93
C LEU A 35 -8.41 10.64 -6.57
N ILE A 36 -9.71 10.57 -6.30
CA ILE A 36 -10.25 10.01 -5.05
C ILE A 36 -9.84 8.54 -4.88
N ARG A 37 -9.87 7.76 -5.95
CA ARG A 37 -9.42 6.37 -5.91
C ARG A 37 -7.96 6.26 -5.53
N ARG A 38 -7.07 7.02 -6.21
CA ARG A 38 -5.64 7.04 -5.91
C ARG A 38 -5.35 7.50 -4.48
N GLU A 39 -6.11 8.48 -3.99
CA GLU A 39 -6.02 8.96 -2.61
C GLU A 39 -6.39 7.87 -1.62
N ARG A 40 -7.51 7.17 -1.84
CA ARG A 40 -7.95 6.05 -0.98
C ARG A 40 -6.94 4.91 -0.96
N GLU A 41 -6.38 4.54 -2.11
CA GLU A 41 -5.34 3.52 -2.20
C GLU A 41 -4.06 3.95 -1.47
N ARG A 42 -3.69 5.24 -1.53
CA ARG A 42 -2.54 5.76 -0.78
C ARG A 42 -2.79 5.73 0.71
N GLU A 43 -3.98 6.16 1.15
CA GLU A 43 -4.38 6.15 2.55
C GLU A 43 -4.39 4.72 3.11
N GLU A 44 -4.97 3.76 2.38
CA GLU A 44 -4.96 2.35 2.77
C GLU A 44 -3.54 1.83 2.98
N LYS A 45 -2.64 2.04 2.01
CA LYS A 45 -1.23 1.64 2.11
C LYS A 45 -0.53 2.28 3.31
N PHE A 46 -0.80 3.56 3.55
CA PHE A 46 -0.24 4.27 4.70
C PHE A 46 -0.72 3.67 6.01
N GLN A 47 -2.02 3.43 6.15
CA GLN A 47 -2.59 2.83 7.35
C GLN A 47 -2.10 1.41 7.59
N THR A 48 -1.99 0.58 6.54
CA THR A 48 -1.40 -0.77 6.64
C THR A 48 0.04 -0.71 7.15
N LEU A 49 0.87 0.16 6.59
CA LEU A 49 2.26 0.31 7.02
C LEU A 49 2.35 0.82 8.46
N LYS A 50 1.55 1.84 8.81
CA LYS A 50 1.50 2.40 10.15
C LYS A 50 1.12 1.33 11.19
N ALA A 51 0.08 0.55 10.90
CA ALA A 51 -0.37 -0.53 11.77
C ALA A 51 0.73 -1.61 11.96
N ALA A 52 1.41 -2.02 10.90
CA ALA A 52 2.49 -3.01 10.99
C ALA A 52 3.69 -2.49 11.83
N ILE A 53 4.00 -1.20 11.72
CA ILE A 53 5.04 -0.57 12.56
C ILE A 53 4.60 -0.51 14.02
N GLU A 54 3.35 -0.09 14.29
CA GLU A 54 2.80 -0.04 15.64
C GLU A 54 2.77 -1.42 16.30
N GLU A 55 2.35 -2.47 15.57
CA GLU A 55 2.39 -3.85 16.03
C GLU A 55 3.83 -4.29 16.35
N GLY A 56 4.79 -3.99 15.48
CA GLY A 56 6.20 -4.29 15.69
C GLY A 56 6.76 -3.60 16.94
N LEU A 57 6.45 -2.31 17.13
CA LEU A 57 6.86 -1.57 18.32
C LEU A 57 6.20 -2.11 19.60
N ALA A 58 4.91 -2.45 19.54
CA ALA A 58 4.18 -3.03 20.67
C ALA A 58 4.66 -4.44 21.04
N SER A 59 5.23 -5.18 20.09
CA SER A 59 5.79 -6.53 20.31
C SER A 59 7.08 -6.52 21.16
N GLY A 60 7.66 -5.35 21.41
CA GLY A 60 8.88 -5.19 22.19
C GLY A 60 10.15 -5.48 21.38
N ILE A 61 11.30 -5.33 22.04
CA ILE A 61 12.61 -5.55 21.42
C ILE A 61 12.91 -7.05 21.41
N SER A 62 13.27 -7.59 20.24
CA SER A 62 13.69 -8.98 20.13
C SER A 62 15.11 -9.16 20.66
N GLU A 63 15.32 -10.18 21.49
CA GLU A 63 16.65 -10.62 21.93
C GLU A 63 17.34 -11.55 20.92
N ASN A 64 16.66 -11.94 19.85
CA ASN A 64 17.21 -12.86 18.85
C ASN A 64 18.32 -12.18 18.04
N SER A 65 19.46 -12.86 17.92
CA SER A 65 20.50 -12.44 17.00
C SER A 65 20.12 -12.76 15.54
N VAL A 66 20.80 -12.14 14.57
CA VAL A 66 20.59 -12.44 13.14
C VAL A 66 20.78 -13.95 12.84
N PRO A 67 21.82 -14.64 13.35
CA PRO A 67 21.94 -16.09 13.22
C PRO A 67 20.74 -16.89 13.76
N ASP A 68 20.18 -16.48 14.91
CA ASP A 68 19.02 -17.17 15.50
C ASP A 68 17.77 -17.01 14.63
N ILE A 69 17.59 -15.82 14.04
CA ILE A 69 16.51 -15.54 13.11
C ILE A 69 16.65 -16.43 11.87
N MET A 70 17.84 -16.54 11.29
CA MET A 70 18.10 -17.37 10.11
C MET A 70 17.81 -18.84 10.37
N LYS A 71 18.31 -19.41 11.47
CA LYS A 71 18.02 -20.81 11.87
C LYS A 71 16.53 -21.06 12.03
N ARG A 72 15.80 -20.11 12.62
CA ARG A 72 14.33 -20.21 12.79
C ARG A 72 13.57 -20.13 11.47
N VAL A 73 14.06 -19.36 10.50
CA VAL A 73 13.49 -19.28 9.15
C VAL A 73 13.75 -20.59 8.40
N GLU A 74 14.99 -21.08 8.41
CA GLU A 74 15.38 -22.36 7.79
C GLU A 74 14.54 -23.52 8.32
N LYS A 75 14.41 -23.63 9.64
CA LYS A 75 13.53 -24.65 10.27
C LYS A 75 12.10 -24.58 9.75
N ARG A 76 11.50 -23.37 9.67
CA ARG A 76 10.13 -23.19 9.13
C ARG A 76 10.03 -23.57 7.65
N MET A 77 11.07 -23.30 6.87
CA MET A 77 11.13 -23.63 5.45
C MET A 77 11.35 -25.13 5.20
N ILE A 78 12.03 -25.83 6.11
CA ILE A 78 12.12 -27.30 6.09
C ILE A 78 10.76 -27.90 6.45
N GLU A 79 10.12 -27.41 7.51
CA GLU A 79 8.81 -27.89 7.98
C GLU A 79 7.69 -27.74 6.92
N ASN A 80 7.73 -26.66 6.13
CA ASN A 80 6.76 -26.42 5.07
C ASN A 80 7.16 -27.01 3.70
N GLY A 81 8.29 -27.73 3.63
CA GLY A 81 8.77 -28.41 2.42
C GLY A 81 9.39 -27.51 1.35
N THR A 82 9.64 -26.24 1.66
CA THR A 82 10.33 -25.31 0.74
C THR A 82 11.81 -25.61 0.64
N LEU A 83 12.43 -26.09 1.72
CA LEU A 83 13.83 -26.53 1.76
C LEU A 83 13.92 -28.02 2.11
N PRO A 84 14.84 -28.77 1.47
CA PRO A 84 15.11 -30.14 1.85
C PRO A 84 15.80 -30.19 3.22
N ASP A 85 15.41 -31.15 4.04
CA ASP A 85 16.06 -31.44 5.31
C ASP A 85 17.44 -32.05 5.05
N THR A 86 18.49 -31.25 5.20
CA THR A 86 19.88 -31.62 4.90
C THR A 86 20.64 -32.18 6.09
N ASP A 87 20.05 -32.12 7.31
CA ASP A 87 20.62 -32.71 8.54
C ASP A 87 20.17 -34.17 8.76
N ARG A 88 19.23 -34.68 7.95
CA ARG A 88 18.89 -36.11 7.88
C ARG A 88 19.69 -36.80 6.76
N SER A 89 20.98 -37.02 6.99
CA SER A 89 21.83 -37.92 6.16
C SER A 89 22.88 -38.59 7.02
#